data_AF-A0A0H3GDN0-F1
#
_entry.id   AF-A0A0H3GDN0-F1
#
_cell.length_a   1.000
_cell.length_b   1.000
_cell.length_c   1.000
_cell.angle_alpha   90.00
_cell.angle_beta   90.00
_cell.angle_gamma   90.00
#
_symmetry.space_group_name_H-M   'P 1'
#
loop_
_entity.id
_entity.type
_entity.pdbx_description
1 polymer ?
#
loop_
_entity_poly.entity_id
_entity_poly.type
_entity_poly.pdbx_seq_one_letter_code
_entity_poly.pdbx_strand_id
1 'polypeptide(L)'
;MPKLIIDADDFGLSKAINHGIIESYKTGITTSTLLMPNLETAEHAIALAKDHPDLFIGQHTNFLLGKPCADPAEIPSLVDENGEFHRSKYYRSNPELKFQYEDVRTETIAQMERFKELTGHYPEHIDCHSIGDETVDQAFFDIAREFGIHTTLKYSGDKKWSDQEGYLPITKLLESGALPYTNGGVSVENFLNDDFGLLKLAPNEIAEMHFDVGFLDQFVLDNSSYTLMRCRELATICDARVRDWLLENGFELITFGDLQR
;
A
#
# COMPACT_ATOMS: atom_id res chain seq x y z
N MET A 1 10.48 20.21 9.53
CA MET A 1 9.04 19.96 9.77
C MET A 1 8.86 18.47 9.99
N PRO A 2 7.84 17.99 10.73
CA PRO A 2 7.43 16.59 10.62
C PRO A 2 7.01 16.30 9.18
N LYS A 3 7.32 15.10 8.70
CA LYS A 3 7.08 14.69 7.30
C LYS A 3 5.99 13.64 7.23
N LEU A 4 5.16 13.71 6.20
CA LEU A 4 4.08 12.77 5.96
C LEU A 4 4.21 12.16 4.57
N ILE A 5 4.16 10.84 4.50
CA ILE A 5 3.88 10.09 3.27
C ILE A 5 2.40 9.77 3.31
N ILE A 6 1.67 10.30 2.34
CA ILE A 6 0.25 9.99 2.13
C ILE A 6 0.18 9.04 0.96
N ASP A 7 0.01 7.76 1.27
CA ASP A 7 -0.03 6.69 0.29
C ASP A 7 -1.47 6.27 -0.02
N ALA A 8 -1.72 6.03 -1.31
CA ALA A 8 -2.97 5.48 -1.79
C ALA A 8 -2.75 4.02 -2.24
N ASP A 9 -3.25 3.07 -1.46
CA ASP A 9 -3.11 1.64 -1.71
C ASP A 9 -3.96 1.19 -2.91
N ASP A 10 -3.67 0.00 -3.44
CA ASP A 10 -4.45 -0.72 -4.46
C ASP A 10 -4.42 -0.13 -5.89
N PHE A 11 -3.37 0.58 -6.28
CA PHE A 11 -3.24 1.01 -7.67
C PHE A 11 -3.11 -0.21 -8.59
N GLY A 12 -3.91 -0.27 -9.65
CA GLY A 12 -4.01 -1.45 -10.50
C GLY A 12 -5.08 -2.46 -10.07
N LEU A 13 -5.79 -2.26 -8.96
CA LEU A 13 -6.87 -3.16 -8.52
C LEU A 13 -8.10 -3.13 -9.44
N SER A 14 -8.49 -1.95 -9.90
CA SER A 14 -9.60 -1.77 -10.84
C SER A 14 -9.49 -0.44 -11.56
N LYS A 15 -10.19 -0.26 -12.68
CA LYS A 15 -10.17 1.04 -13.39
C LYS A 15 -10.78 2.16 -12.54
N ALA A 16 -11.83 1.87 -11.78
CA ALA A 16 -12.45 2.85 -10.89
C ALA A 16 -11.51 3.29 -9.76
N ILE A 17 -10.77 2.35 -9.16
CA ILE A 17 -9.77 2.67 -8.13
C ILE A 17 -8.63 3.48 -8.73
N ASN A 18 -8.09 3.07 -9.88
CA ASN A 18 -7.01 3.83 -10.53
C ASN A 18 -7.40 5.29 -10.77
N HIS A 19 -8.62 5.54 -11.26
CA HIS A 19 -9.11 6.91 -11.45
C HIS A 19 -9.28 7.68 -10.13
N GLY A 20 -9.72 7.00 -9.07
CA GLY A 20 -9.85 7.63 -7.75
C GLY A 20 -8.49 8.02 -7.16
N ILE A 21 -7.48 7.15 -7.30
CA ILE A 21 -6.10 7.43 -6.86
C ILE A 21 -5.50 8.61 -7.64
N ILE A 22 -5.71 8.65 -8.96
CA ILE A 22 -5.26 9.81 -9.76
C ILE A 22 -6.00 11.09 -9.35
N GLU A 23 -7.29 11.02 -9.02
CA GLU A 23 -8.04 12.17 -8.52
C GLU A 23 -7.51 12.66 -7.16
N SER A 24 -7.20 11.74 -6.24
CA SER A 24 -6.68 12.08 -4.91
C SER A 24 -5.28 12.70 -4.97
N TYR A 25 -4.45 12.27 -5.93
CA TYR A 25 -3.16 12.91 -6.22
C TYR A 25 -3.33 14.30 -6.82
N LYS A 26 -4.21 14.45 -7.81
CA LYS A 26 -4.38 15.73 -8.53
C LYS A 26 -5.05 16.82 -7.71
N THR A 27 -5.98 16.45 -6.85
CA THR A 27 -6.88 17.40 -6.17
C THR A 27 -6.75 17.37 -4.64
N GLY A 28 -6.15 16.31 -4.12
CA GLY A 28 -5.97 16.08 -2.68
C GLY A 28 -4.54 16.21 -2.22
N ILE A 29 -4.21 15.39 -1.22
CA ILE A 29 -2.92 15.38 -0.52
C ILE A 29 -2.12 14.09 -0.76
N THR A 30 -2.56 13.20 -1.65
CA THR A 30 -1.83 11.96 -1.97
C THR A 30 -0.46 12.30 -2.55
N THR A 31 0.56 11.59 -2.07
CA THR A 31 1.97 11.78 -2.46
C THR A 31 2.53 10.57 -3.20
N SER A 32 2.07 9.38 -2.82
CA SER A 32 2.57 8.10 -3.29
C SER A 32 1.39 7.16 -3.55
N THR A 33 1.63 6.13 -4.35
CA THR A 33 0.70 5.02 -4.52
C THR A 33 1.45 3.73 -4.79
N LEU A 34 0.85 2.59 -4.48
CA LEU A 34 1.49 1.28 -4.60
C LEU A 34 0.72 0.41 -5.61
N LEU A 35 1.43 -0.05 -6.65
CA LEU A 35 0.90 -0.82 -7.77
C LEU A 35 0.78 -2.30 -7.42
N MET A 36 -0.35 -2.93 -7.74
CA MET A 36 -0.55 -4.38 -7.73
C MET A 36 -0.26 -4.95 -9.15
N PRO A 37 0.99 -5.34 -9.46
CA PRO A 37 1.41 -5.62 -10.84
C PRO A 37 0.80 -6.90 -11.42
N ASN A 38 0.31 -7.82 -10.57
CA ASN A 38 -0.25 -9.10 -10.98
C ASN A 38 -1.67 -8.98 -11.57
N LEU A 39 -2.36 -7.86 -11.35
CA LEU A 39 -3.74 -7.66 -11.79
C LEU A 39 -3.81 -7.08 -13.20
N GLU A 40 -4.84 -7.49 -13.96
CA GLU A 40 -5.04 -7.08 -15.36
C GLU A 40 -5.10 -5.54 -15.52
N THR A 41 -5.66 -4.84 -14.54
CA THR A 41 -5.80 -3.39 -14.55
C THR A 41 -4.54 -2.61 -14.17
N ALA A 42 -3.43 -3.28 -13.87
CA ALA A 42 -2.13 -2.63 -13.64
C ALA A 42 -1.64 -1.85 -14.88
N GLU A 43 -1.84 -2.39 -16.08
CA GLU A 43 -1.49 -1.69 -17.33
C GLU A 43 -2.27 -0.38 -17.50
N HIS A 44 -3.55 -0.37 -17.11
CA HIS A 44 -4.37 0.84 -17.10
C HIS A 44 -3.86 1.85 -16.07
N ALA A 45 -3.41 1.39 -14.91
CA ALA A 45 -2.83 2.23 -13.87
C ALA A 45 -1.58 2.96 -14.38
N ILE A 46 -0.64 2.21 -14.96
CA ILE A 46 0.58 2.79 -15.53
C ILE A 46 0.30 3.69 -16.73
N ALA A 47 -0.72 3.38 -17.55
CA ALA A 47 -1.13 4.27 -18.63
C ALA A 47 -1.58 5.65 -18.11
N LEU A 48 -2.31 5.70 -16.99
CA LEU A 48 -2.71 6.95 -16.35
C LEU A 48 -1.53 7.69 -15.71
N ALA A 49 -0.62 6.94 -15.07
CA ALA A 49 0.56 7.52 -14.41
C ALA A 49 1.51 8.27 -15.36
N LYS A 50 1.50 7.95 -16.66
CA LYS A 50 2.33 8.64 -17.67
C LYS A 50 2.05 10.15 -17.76
N ASP A 51 0.84 10.58 -17.42
CA ASP A 51 0.47 12.00 -17.38
C ASP A 51 0.87 12.68 -16.05
N HIS A 52 1.44 11.92 -15.11
CA HIS A 52 1.76 12.31 -13.74
C HIS A 52 3.16 11.80 -13.32
N PRO A 53 4.25 12.24 -13.97
CA PRO A 53 5.59 11.68 -13.74
C PRO A 53 6.15 11.92 -12.33
N ASP A 54 5.59 12.88 -11.59
CA ASP A 54 6.00 13.19 -10.21
C ASP A 54 5.21 12.39 -9.16
N LEU A 55 4.24 11.56 -9.57
CA LEU A 55 3.58 10.61 -8.65
C LEU A 55 4.53 9.46 -8.38
N PHE A 56 4.93 9.28 -7.12
CA PHE A 56 5.71 8.12 -6.72
C PHE A 56 4.87 6.84 -6.83
N ILE A 57 5.46 5.80 -7.42
CA ILE A 57 4.83 4.49 -7.59
C ILE A 57 5.75 3.39 -7.05
N GLY A 58 5.34 2.76 -5.95
CA GLY A 58 5.94 1.53 -5.42
C GLY A 58 5.13 0.29 -5.77
N GLN A 59 5.47 -0.86 -5.20
CA GLN A 59 4.74 -2.12 -5.40
C GLN A 59 3.92 -2.50 -4.18
N HIS A 60 2.63 -2.74 -4.40
CA HIS A 60 1.69 -3.35 -3.46
C HIS A 60 1.62 -4.85 -3.72
N THR A 61 2.45 -5.61 -3.02
CA THR A 61 2.59 -7.06 -3.26
C THR A 61 1.33 -7.78 -2.82
N ASN A 62 0.74 -8.55 -3.71
CA ASN A 62 -0.56 -9.16 -3.49
C ASN A 62 -0.50 -10.70 -3.51
N PHE A 63 -1.02 -11.33 -2.46
CA PHE A 63 -1.11 -12.80 -2.37
C PHE A 63 -2.54 -13.33 -2.37
N LEU A 64 -3.53 -12.47 -2.68
CA LEU A 64 -4.93 -12.74 -2.35
C LEU A 64 -5.89 -12.59 -3.53
N LEU A 65 -5.53 -11.83 -4.56
CA LEU A 65 -6.44 -11.49 -5.65
C LEU A 65 -5.85 -11.87 -7.02
N GLY A 66 -6.65 -12.57 -7.83
CA GLY A 66 -6.28 -12.92 -9.20
C GLY A 66 -5.23 -14.02 -9.27
N LYS A 67 -4.49 -14.05 -10.37
CA LYS A 67 -3.44 -15.03 -10.62
C LYS A 67 -2.09 -14.52 -10.10
N PRO A 68 -1.21 -15.42 -9.64
CA PRO A 68 0.17 -15.06 -9.32
C PRO A 68 0.97 -14.67 -10.57
N CYS A 69 2.07 -13.97 -10.35
CA CYS A 69 3.10 -13.75 -11.38
C CYS A 69 4.05 -14.96 -11.50
N ALA A 70 4.35 -15.64 -10.39
CA ALA A 70 5.13 -16.88 -10.40
C ALA A 70 4.33 -18.05 -10.99
N ASP A 71 5.05 -19.11 -11.38
CA ASP A 71 4.40 -20.39 -11.71
C ASP A 71 3.68 -20.93 -10.46
N PRO A 72 2.37 -21.19 -10.51
CA PRO A 72 1.63 -21.77 -9.38
C PRO A 72 2.26 -23.04 -8.79
N ALA A 73 3.02 -23.81 -9.59
CA ALA A 73 3.72 -25.00 -9.12
C ALA A 73 4.90 -24.70 -8.16
N GLU A 74 5.47 -23.50 -8.22
CA GLU A 74 6.59 -23.05 -7.38
C GLU A 74 6.11 -22.34 -6.09
N ILE A 75 4.81 -22.02 -5.99
CA ILE A 75 4.21 -21.34 -4.84
C ILE A 75 2.94 -22.04 -4.31
N PRO A 76 2.97 -23.37 -4.12
CA PRO A 76 1.76 -24.17 -3.88
C PRO A 76 1.00 -23.82 -2.60
N SER A 77 1.59 -23.08 -1.65
CA SER A 77 0.92 -22.65 -0.42
C SER A 77 0.07 -21.39 -0.59
N LEU A 78 0.25 -20.65 -1.69
CA LEU A 78 -0.46 -19.38 -1.95
C LEU A 78 -1.67 -19.56 -2.87
N VAL A 79 -1.75 -20.68 -3.59
CA VAL A 79 -2.70 -20.87 -4.69
C VAL A 79 -3.66 -22.02 -4.45
N ASP A 80 -4.86 -21.91 -5.01
CA ASP A 80 -5.88 -22.95 -5.02
C ASP A 80 -5.66 -23.99 -6.14
N GLU A 81 -6.58 -24.95 -6.25
CA GLU A 81 -6.52 -26.00 -7.29
C GLU A 81 -6.57 -25.49 -8.73
N ASN A 82 -6.98 -24.23 -8.95
CA ASN A 82 -7.02 -23.59 -10.27
C ASN A 82 -5.76 -22.76 -10.54
N GLY A 83 -4.84 -22.68 -9.59
CA GLY A 83 -3.65 -21.84 -9.66
C GLY A 83 -3.95 -20.35 -9.44
N GLU A 84 -5.09 -20.01 -8.84
CA GLU A 84 -5.41 -18.63 -8.42
C GLU A 84 -5.09 -18.43 -6.94
N PHE A 85 -4.82 -17.21 -6.52
CA PHE A 85 -4.53 -16.93 -5.12
C PHE A 85 -5.69 -17.31 -4.20
N HIS A 86 -5.33 -17.88 -3.04
CA HIS A 86 -6.27 -18.02 -1.94
C HIS A 86 -6.77 -16.65 -1.46
N ARG A 87 -8.10 -16.46 -1.49
CA ARG A 87 -8.73 -15.20 -1.07
C ARG A 87 -8.57 -14.99 0.44
N SER A 88 -8.65 -13.74 0.89
CA SER A 88 -8.61 -13.39 2.31
C SER A 88 -9.54 -14.19 3.24
N LYS A 89 -10.69 -14.67 2.72
CA LYS A 89 -11.62 -15.56 3.43
C LYS A 89 -10.99 -16.91 3.80
N TYR A 90 -10.12 -17.46 2.96
CA TYR A 90 -9.41 -18.71 3.18
C TYR A 90 -8.55 -18.60 4.45
N TYR A 91 -7.64 -17.63 4.51
CA TYR A 91 -6.78 -17.40 5.67
C TYR A 91 -7.58 -17.08 6.94
N ARG A 92 -8.63 -16.24 6.86
CA ARG A 92 -9.50 -15.94 8.02
C ARG A 92 -10.26 -17.16 8.55
N SER A 93 -10.54 -18.14 7.69
CA SER A 93 -11.25 -19.36 8.06
C SER A 93 -10.32 -20.46 8.57
N ASN A 94 -9.00 -20.30 8.40
CA ASN A 94 -7.96 -21.24 8.80
C ASN A 94 -6.81 -20.47 9.50
N PRO A 95 -7.08 -19.88 10.70
CA PRO A 95 -6.15 -18.98 11.38
C PRO A 95 -4.82 -19.61 11.81
N GLU A 96 -4.75 -20.94 11.82
CA GLU A 96 -3.54 -21.72 12.06
C GLU A 96 -2.58 -21.76 10.86
N LEU A 97 -3.06 -21.46 9.65
CA LEU A 97 -2.22 -21.40 8.47
C LEU A 97 -1.27 -20.20 8.56
N LYS A 98 -0.02 -20.46 8.15
CA LYS A 98 1.03 -19.46 8.06
C LYS A 98 1.54 -19.39 6.64
N PHE A 99 1.89 -18.17 6.22
CA PHE A 99 2.56 -17.97 4.95
C PHE A 99 3.89 -18.74 4.95
N GLN A 100 4.25 -19.30 3.80
CA GLN A 100 5.51 -20.01 3.62
C GLN A 100 6.54 -19.06 3.02
N TYR A 101 7.71 -18.97 3.67
CA TYR A 101 8.74 -17.99 3.32
C TYR A 101 9.17 -18.08 1.84
N GLU A 102 9.47 -19.28 1.36
CA GLU A 102 9.94 -19.48 -0.02
C GLU A 102 8.89 -19.08 -1.06
N ASP A 103 7.62 -19.43 -0.82
CA ASP A 103 6.53 -19.08 -1.73
C ASP A 103 6.27 -17.58 -1.76
N VAL A 104 6.25 -16.93 -0.58
CA VAL A 104 6.13 -15.46 -0.47
C VAL A 104 7.27 -14.80 -1.21
N ARG A 105 8.52 -15.20 -0.95
CA ARG A 105 9.69 -14.60 -1.59
C ARG A 105 9.65 -14.78 -3.12
N THR A 106 9.31 -15.98 -3.58
CA THR A 106 9.21 -16.32 -5.00
C THR A 106 8.18 -15.45 -5.71
N GLU A 107 6.99 -15.32 -5.12
CA GLU A 107 5.93 -14.51 -5.71
C GLU A 107 6.23 -13.00 -5.62
N THR A 108 6.79 -12.50 -4.52
CA THR A 108 7.16 -11.08 -4.41
C THR A 108 8.16 -10.69 -5.50
N ILE A 109 9.19 -11.51 -5.73
CA ILE A 109 10.18 -11.25 -6.79
C ILE A 109 9.54 -11.35 -8.18
N ALA A 110 8.65 -12.32 -8.41
CA ALA A 110 7.92 -12.42 -9.67
C ALA A 110 7.05 -11.18 -9.93
N GLN A 111 6.41 -10.63 -8.89
CA GLN A 111 5.70 -9.36 -8.98
C GLN A 111 6.63 -8.17 -9.23
N MET A 112 7.83 -8.15 -8.65
CA MET A 112 8.84 -7.11 -8.94
C MET A 112 9.32 -7.14 -10.40
N GLU A 113 9.48 -8.34 -10.98
CA GLU A 113 9.77 -8.46 -12.41
C GLU A 113 8.59 -7.95 -13.25
N ARG A 114 7.36 -8.31 -12.90
CA ARG A 114 6.17 -7.80 -13.60
C ARG A 114 6.03 -6.28 -13.45
N PHE A 115 6.30 -5.73 -12.28
CA PHE A 115 6.35 -4.29 -12.04
C PHE A 115 7.34 -3.64 -13.01
N LYS A 116 8.56 -4.17 -13.11
CA LYS A 116 9.60 -3.67 -14.01
C LYS A 116 9.23 -3.79 -15.49
N GLU A 117 8.52 -4.82 -15.91
CA GLU A 117 7.99 -4.91 -17.27
C GLU A 117 7.02 -3.77 -17.58
N LEU A 118 6.20 -3.39 -16.60
CA LEU A 118 5.17 -2.35 -16.76
C LEU A 118 5.75 -0.93 -16.69
N THR A 119 6.68 -0.68 -15.77
CA THR A 119 7.22 0.66 -15.47
C THR A 119 8.57 0.94 -16.12
N GLY A 120 9.32 -0.10 -16.50
CA GLY A 120 10.68 0.00 -17.03
C GLY A 120 11.79 -0.03 -15.97
N HIS A 121 11.46 -0.11 -14.68
CA HIS A 121 12.43 -0.18 -13.58
C HIS A 121 11.89 -1.03 -12.40
N TYR A 122 12.77 -1.55 -11.55
CA TYR A 122 12.34 -2.21 -10.31
C TYR A 122 11.66 -1.21 -9.35
N PRO A 123 10.74 -1.66 -8.47
CA PRO A 123 10.15 -0.77 -7.48
C PRO A 123 11.21 -0.30 -6.48
N GLU A 124 11.09 0.93 -5.99
CA GLU A 124 11.97 1.48 -4.94
C GLU A 124 11.38 1.28 -3.53
N HIS A 125 10.10 0.93 -3.46
CA HIS A 125 9.36 0.63 -2.25
C HIS A 125 8.43 -0.56 -2.47
N ILE A 126 8.34 -1.48 -1.49
CA ILE A 126 7.37 -2.57 -1.47
C ILE A 126 6.58 -2.64 -0.14
N ASP A 127 5.30 -2.95 -0.22
CA ASP A 127 4.48 -3.35 0.92
C ASP A 127 3.53 -4.51 0.54
N CYS A 128 2.65 -4.89 1.47
CA CYS A 128 1.80 -6.07 1.35
C CYS A 128 0.32 -5.71 1.35
N HIS A 129 -0.43 -6.29 0.41
CA HIS A 129 -1.87 -6.18 0.34
C HIS A 129 -2.59 -7.00 1.42
N SER A 130 -3.32 -6.29 2.28
CA SER A 130 -4.36 -6.79 3.19
C SER A 130 -3.93 -7.73 4.32
N ILE A 131 -3.53 -8.99 4.03
CA ILE A 131 -3.26 -10.01 5.05
C ILE A 131 -1.84 -10.55 4.90
N GLY A 132 -1.11 -10.59 6.01
CA GLY A 132 0.17 -11.26 6.16
C GLY A 132 0.41 -11.71 7.60
N ASP A 133 1.60 -12.26 7.84
CA ASP A 133 2.12 -12.62 9.16
C ASP A 133 3.62 -12.30 9.27
N GLU A 134 4.27 -12.64 10.38
CA GLU A 134 5.70 -12.38 10.57
C GLU A 134 6.59 -12.98 9.46
N THR A 135 6.14 -14.06 8.79
CA THR A 135 6.87 -14.65 7.67
C THR A 135 6.89 -13.72 6.46
N VAL A 136 5.76 -13.04 6.19
CA VAL A 136 5.68 -12.03 5.12
C VAL A 136 6.64 -10.88 5.41
N ASP A 137 6.61 -10.34 6.63
CA ASP A 137 7.53 -9.27 7.04
C ASP A 137 9.00 -9.70 6.92
N GLN A 138 9.34 -10.95 7.28
CA GLN A 138 10.70 -11.48 7.15
C GLN A 138 11.15 -11.55 5.69
N ALA A 139 10.32 -12.10 4.80
CA ALA A 139 10.63 -12.17 3.39
C ALA A 139 10.85 -10.76 2.80
N PHE A 140 10.02 -9.81 3.19
CA PHE A 140 10.09 -8.43 2.67
C PHE A 140 11.32 -7.72 3.19
N PHE A 141 11.66 -7.88 4.47
CA PHE A 141 12.88 -7.34 5.04
C PHE A 141 14.14 -7.89 4.35
N ASP A 142 14.18 -9.19 4.06
CA ASP A 142 15.33 -9.80 3.39
C ASP A 142 15.43 -9.38 1.92
N ILE A 143 14.30 -9.31 1.19
CA ILE A 143 14.24 -8.79 -0.18
C ILE A 143 14.66 -7.32 -0.23
N ALA A 144 14.15 -6.49 0.68
CA ALA A 144 14.49 -5.07 0.75
C ALA A 144 15.99 -4.85 0.86
N ARG A 145 16.65 -5.65 1.71
CA ARG A 145 18.11 -5.64 1.86
C ARG A 145 18.86 -6.14 0.64
N GLU A 146 18.37 -7.21 0.00
CA GLU A 146 18.99 -7.81 -1.18
C GLU A 146 18.95 -6.87 -2.39
N PHE A 147 17.80 -6.21 -2.61
CA PHE A 147 17.57 -5.33 -3.76
C PHE A 147 17.92 -3.86 -3.47
N GLY A 148 18.19 -3.51 -2.21
CA GLY A 148 18.50 -2.14 -1.80
C GLY A 148 17.30 -1.19 -1.88
N ILE A 149 16.09 -1.71 -1.63
CA ILE A 149 14.81 -0.98 -1.71
C ILE A 149 14.23 -0.77 -0.30
N HIS A 150 13.27 0.14 -0.16
CA HIS A 150 12.52 0.30 1.10
C HIS A 150 11.35 -0.70 1.18
N THR A 151 10.96 -1.09 2.39
CA THR A 151 9.72 -1.84 2.63
C THR A 151 8.95 -1.38 3.85
N THR A 152 7.62 -1.51 3.81
CA THR A 152 6.76 -1.33 4.99
C THR A 152 6.37 -2.68 5.57
N LEU A 153 6.72 -2.87 6.85
CA LEU A 153 6.50 -4.11 7.60
C LEU A 153 5.33 -3.91 8.56
N LYS A 154 4.25 -4.68 8.36
CA LYS A 154 2.93 -4.48 8.99
C LYS A 154 2.59 -5.58 9.99
N TYR A 155 3.23 -6.74 9.89
CA TYR A 155 2.82 -7.98 10.55
C TYR A 155 3.83 -8.49 11.58
N SER A 156 4.59 -7.57 12.17
CA SER A 156 5.80 -7.88 12.94
C SER A 156 5.52 -8.58 14.26
N GLY A 157 4.28 -8.53 14.76
CA GLY A 157 3.93 -9.06 16.08
C GLY A 157 4.76 -8.41 17.17
N ASP A 158 5.49 -9.23 17.94
CA ASP A 158 6.42 -8.75 18.99
C ASP A 158 7.85 -8.50 18.46
N LYS A 159 8.13 -8.86 17.20
CA LYS A 159 9.45 -8.73 16.60
C LYS A 159 9.77 -7.27 16.32
N LYS A 160 11.00 -6.89 16.63
CA LYS A 160 11.56 -5.57 16.30
C LYS A 160 12.53 -5.73 15.16
N TRP A 161 12.21 -5.09 14.05
CA TRP A 161 13.10 -4.96 12.90
C TRP A 161 14.13 -3.85 13.16
N SER A 162 15.35 -4.03 12.67
CA SER A 162 16.33 -2.93 12.64
C SER A 162 15.92 -1.92 11.58
N ASP A 163 16.35 -0.67 11.74
CA ASP A 163 16.21 0.35 10.69
C ASP A 163 16.80 -0.16 9.36
N GLN A 164 16.14 0.20 8.26
CA GLN A 164 16.57 -0.14 6.91
C GLN A 164 17.77 0.72 6.53
N GLU A 165 18.91 0.08 6.24
CA GLU A 165 20.16 0.76 5.91
C GLU A 165 19.99 1.62 4.65
N GLY A 166 20.48 2.86 4.69
CA GLY A 166 20.34 3.80 3.58
C GLY A 166 19.01 4.57 3.54
N TYR A 167 18.07 4.30 4.47
CA TYR A 167 16.78 4.98 4.51
C TYR A 167 16.57 5.79 5.81
N LEU A 168 15.73 6.81 5.75
CA LEU A 168 15.21 7.52 6.92
C LEU A 168 14.15 6.63 7.61
N PRO A 169 14.17 6.48 8.95
CA PRO A 169 13.24 5.60 9.63
C PRO A 169 11.83 6.20 9.65
N ILE A 170 10.83 5.36 9.35
CA ILE A 170 9.42 5.67 9.60
C ILE A 170 9.16 5.53 11.10
N THR A 171 8.75 6.64 11.72
CA THR A 171 8.53 6.72 13.18
C THR A 171 7.08 6.44 13.57
N LYS A 172 6.17 6.48 12.60
CA LYS A 172 4.75 6.26 12.80
C LYS A 172 4.13 5.68 11.53
N LEU A 173 3.43 4.56 11.68
CA LEU A 173 2.65 3.94 10.62
C LEU A 173 1.16 4.07 10.97
N LEU A 174 0.36 4.50 10.01
CA LEU A 174 -1.08 4.57 10.09
C LEU A 174 -1.70 3.87 8.88
N GLU A 175 -2.62 2.96 9.14
CA GLU A 175 -3.34 2.22 8.10
C GLU A 175 -4.84 2.50 8.27
N SER A 176 -5.48 3.17 7.30
CA SER A 176 -6.93 3.41 7.36
C SER A 176 -7.73 2.09 7.31
N GLY A 177 -7.18 1.08 6.63
CA GLY A 177 -7.70 -0.30 6.63
C GLY A 177 -7.58 -1.05 7.97
N ALA A 178 -7.05 -0.42 9.04
CA ALA A 178 -6.92 -1.02 10.37
C ALA A 178 -8.05 -0.63 11.36
N LEU A 179 -8.02 -1.26 12.54
CA LEU A 179 -9.13 -1.43 13.49
C LEU A 179 -9.88 -0.18 14.03
N PRO A 180 -9.47 1.10 13.88
CA PRO A 180 -10.36 2.22 14.17
C PRO A 180 -11.24 2.66 12.98
N TYR A 181 -10.77 2.52 11.74
CA TYR A 181 -11.42 3.17 10.57
C TYR A 181 -12.06 2.20 9.58
N THR A 182 -11.75 0.91 9.67
CA THR A 182 -12.35 -0.18 8.86
C THR A 182 -13.88 -0.11 8.62
N ASN A 183 -14.65 0.37 9.58
CA ASN A 183 -16.12 0.46 9.48
C ASN A 183 -16.64 1.84 9.07
N GLY A 184 -15.83 2.90 9.23
CA GLY A 184 -16.23 4.30 9.06
C GLY A 184 -15.57 5.00 7.87
N GLY A 185 -14.41 4.51 7.44
CA GLY A 185 -13.45 5.24 6.62
C GLY A 185 -12.85 6.40 7.41
N VAL A 186 -11.86 7.06 6.80
CA VAL A 186 -11.31 8.31 7.34
C VAL A 186 -12.15 9.50 6.89
N SER A 187 -12.54 10.35 7.84
CA SER A 187 -13.26 11.61 7.61
C SER A 187 -12.35 12.83 7.81
N VAL A 188 -12.82 13.99 7.36
CA VAL A 188 -12.13 15.27 7.55
C VAL A 188 -11.92 15.57 9.03
N GLU A 189 -12.90 15.25 9.87
CA GLU A 189 -12.84 15.44 11.32
C GLU A 189 -11.70 14.65 11.97
N ASN A 190 -11.31 13.49 11.42
CA ASN A 190 -10.17 12.73 11.96
C ASN A 190 -8.86 13.52 11.86
N PHE A 191 -8.68 14.31 10.78
CA PHE A 191 -7.55 15.22 10.65
C PHE A 191 -7.71 16.43 11.58
N LEU A 192 -8.86 17.12 11.51
CA LEU A 192 -9.06 18.37 12.26
C LEU A 192 -8.97 18.19 13.78
N ASN A 193 -9.35 17.03 14.30
CA ASN A 193 -9.27 16.69 15.72
C ASN A 193 -7.93 16.06 16.13
N ASP A 194 -6.99 15.88 15.19
CA ASP A 194 -5.73 15.17 15.40
C ASP A 194 -5.92 13.74 15.97
N ASP A 195 -6.93 13.00 15.48
CA ASP A 195 -7.22 11.64 15.94
C ASP A 195 -6.04 10.69 15.69
N PHE A 196 -5.25 11.01 14.67
CA PHE A 196 -4.03 10.31 14.30
C PHE A 196 -2.86 10.65 15.22
N GLY A 197 -2.91 11.74 16.00
CA GLY A 197 -1.80 12.21 16.84
C GLY A 197 -0.58 12.66 16.01
N LEU A 198 -0.80 13.33 14.88
CA LEU A 198 0.24 13.91 14.03
C LEU A 198 0.86 15.15 14.68
N LEU A 199 0.10 15.93 15.45
CA LEU A 199 0.63 17.11 16.16
C LEU A 199 1.64 16.77 17.27
N LYS A 200 1.76 15.47 17.60
CA LYS A 200 2.74 14.95 18.57
C LYS A 200 4.08 14.60 17.94
N LEU A 201 4.18 14.61 16.60
CA LEU A 201 5.41 14.27 15.88
C LEU A 201 6.48 15.33 16.14
N ALA A 202 7.68 14.87 16.47
CA ALA A 202 8.84 15.73 16.62
C ALA A 202 9.37 16.22 15.26
N PRO A 203 10.17 17.30 15.22
CA PRO A 203 10.80 17.74 13.98
C PRO A 203 11.63 16.61 13.34
N ASN A 204 11.44 16.39 12.04
CA ASN A 204 12.07 15.33 11.23
C ASN A 204 11.54 13.91 11.46
N GLU A 205 10.59 13.70 12.36
CA GLU A 205 9.84 12.44 12.38
C GLU A 205 9.01 12.30 11.11
N ILE A 206 8.90 11.06 10.64
CA ILE A 206 8.20 10.70 9.42
C ILE A 206 7.03 9.79 9.80
N ALA A 207 5.84 10.18 9.37
CA ALA A 207 4.67 9.32 9.44
C ALA A 207 4.29 8.83 8.04
N GLU A 208 4.05 7.54 7.93
CA GLU A 208 3.52 6.86 6.75
C GLU A 208 2.04 6.59 6.99
N MET A 209 1.20 7.02 6.06
CA MET A 209 -0.26 6.94 6.17
C MET A 209 -0.85 6.32 4.91
N HIS A 210 -1.39 5.11 5.03
CA HIS A 210 -2.07 4.40 3.94
C HIS A 210 -3.57 4.69 3.94
N PHE A 211 -4.09 4.97 2.75
CA PHE A 211 -5.51 5.19 2.47
C PHE A 211 -5.97 4.34 1.28
N ASP A 212 -7.19 3.82 1.36
CA ASP A 212 -7.82 3.02 0.33
C ASP A 212 -8.73 3.91 -0.53
N VAL A 213 -8.22 4.98 -1.13
CA VAL A 213 -9.06 5.92 -1.91
C VAL A 213 -9.53 5.30 -3.23
N GLY A 214 -10.77 5.57 -3.66
CA GLY A 214 -11.24 5.02 -4.93
C GLY A 214 -12.70 5.28 -5.27
N PHE A 215 -13.00 5.27 -6.58
CA PHE A 215 -14.36 5.06 -7.06
C PHE A 215 -14.71 3.57 -7.06
N LEU A 216 -16.00 3.26 -7.27
CA LEU A 216 -16.49 1.88 -7.32
C LEU A 216 -16.87 1.51 -8.75
N ASP A 217 -16.43 0.33 -9.17
CA ASP A 217 -17.00 -0.42 -10.29
C ASP A 217 -17.45 -1.81 -9.81
N GLN A 218 -18.03 -2.59 -10.72
CA GLN A 218 -18.57 -3.91 -10.39
C GLN A 218 -17.47 -4.85 -9.88
N PHE A 219 -16.24 -4.74 -10.40
CA PHE A 219 -15.14 -5.58 -9.93
C PHE A 219 -14.88 -5.33 -8.44
N VAL A 220 -14.81 -4.06 -8.02
CA VAL A 220 -14.61 -3.72 -6.60
C VAL A 220 -15.78 -4.23 -5.74
N LEU A 221 -17.02 -4.09 -6.21
CA LEU A 221 -18.21 -4.56 -5.48
C LEU A 221 -18.23 -6.08 -5.27
N ASP A 222 -17.67 -6.84 -6.21
CA ASP A 222 -17.61 -8.30 -6.14
C ASP A 222 -16.38 -8.81 -5.37
N ASN A 223 -15.31 -8.02 -5.30
CA ASN A 223 -14.00 -8.48 -4.84
C ASN A 223 -13.50 -7.85 -3.54
N SER A 224 -14.06 -6.73 -3.08
CA SER A 224 -13.66 -6.06 -1.86
C SER A 224 -14.83 -5.83 -0.91
N SER A 225 -14.59 -6.01 0.39
CA SER A 225 -15.52 -5.54 1.43
C SER A 225 -15.36 -4.05 1.72
N TYR A 226 -14.21 -3.47 1.39
CA TYR A 226 -13.91 -2.05 1.59
C TYR A 226 -14.41 -1.27 0.37
N THR A 227 -15.69 -0.87 0.40
CA THR A 227 -16.38 -0.24 -0.74
C THR A 227 -16.70 1.22 -0.43
N LEU A 228 -17.81 1.49 0.29
CA LEU A 228 -18.24 2.85 0.64
C LEU A 228 -17.14 3.65 1.34
N MET A 229 -16.25 2.99 2.09
CA MET A 229 -15.15 3.64 2.77
C MET A 229 -14.14 4.24 1.78
N ARG A 230 -13.89 3.59 0.64
CA ARG A 230 -12.99 4.13 -0.41
C ARG A 230 -13.46 5.46 -0.95
N CYS A 231 -14.77 5.58 -1.17
CA CYS A 231 -15.38 6.82 -1.62
C CYS A 231 -15.32 7.91 -0.55
N ARG A 232 -15.47 7.55 0.73
CA ARG A 232 -15.33 8.49 1.85
C ARG A 232 -13.90 9.00 1.96
N GLU A 233 -12.93 8.09 1.91
CA GLU A 233 -11.52 8.44 1.97
C GLU A 233 -11.11 9.32 0.80
N LEU A 234 -11.55 8.98 -0.42
CA LEU A 234 -11.32 9.84 -1.58
C LEU A 234 -11.86 11.26 -1.35
N ALA A 235 -13.10 11.39 -0.87
CA ALA A 235 -13.69 12.69 -0.57
C ALA A 235 -12.92 13.44 0.52
N THR A 236 -12.46 12.75 1.56
CA THR A 236 -11.67 13.34 2.65
C THR A 236 -10.30 13.82 2.17
N ILE A 237 -9.56 12.97 1.45
CA ILE A 237 -8.21 13.27 0.96
C ILE A 237 -8.24 14.44 -0.04
N CYS A 238 -9.34 14.61 -0.78
CA CYS A 238 -9.54 15.74 -1.69
C CYS A 238 -10.14 17.00 -1.02
N ASP A 239 -10.50 16.95 0.27
CA ASP A 239 -11.13 18.09 0.95
C ASP A 239 -10.08 19.16 1.28
N ALA A 240 -10.36 20.39 0.83
CA ALA A 240 -9.48 21.54 1.06
C ALA A 240 -9.15 21.75 2.55
N ARG A 241 -10.08 21.47 3.46
CA ARG A 241 -9.89 21.64 4.91
C ARG A 241 -8.77 20.72 5.44
N VAL A 242 -8.62 19.52 4.88
CA VAL A 242 -7.54 18.60 5.27
C VAL A 242 -6.19 19.16 4.83
N ARG A 243 -6.08 19.59 3.57
CA ARG A 243 -4.87 20.23 3.04
C ARG A 243 -4.50 21.48 3.85
N ASP A 244 -5.47 22.36 4.07
CA ASP A 244 -5.25 23.63 4.78
C ASP A 244 -4.83 23.37 6.23
N TRP A 245 -5.43 22.37 6.90
CA TRP A 245 -5.01 21.94 8.24
C TRP A 245 -3.57 21.42 8.27
N LEU A 246 -3.15 20.63 7.28
CA LEU A 246 -1.76 20.15 7.20
C LEU A 246 -0.77 21.31 7.02
N LEU A 247 -1.11 22.26 6.16
CA LEU A 247 -0.30 23.46 5.90
C LEU A 247 -0.20 24.35 7.14
N GLU A 248 -1.32 24.62 7.82
CA GLU A 248 -1.38 25.45 9.03
C GLU A 248 -0.57 24.87 10.19
N ASN A 249 -0.49 23.54 10.27
CA ASN A 249 0.28 22.85 11.31
C ASN A 249 1.72 22.51 10.91
N GLY A 250 2.17 22.95 9.72
CA GLY A 250 3.56 22.87 9.30
C GLY A 250 4.05 21.45 9.00
N PHE A 251 3.21 20.60 8.43
CA PHE A 251 3.62 19.30 7.90
C PHE A 251 4.23 19.44 6.50
N GLU A 252 5.27 18.65 6.24
CA GLU A 252 5.90 18.51 4.93
C GLU A 252 5.41 17.22 4.27
N LEU A 253 4.83 17.31 3.07
CA LEU A 253 4.44 16.14 2.30
C LEU A 253 5.65 15.64 1.51
N ILE A 254 5.96 14.35 1.65
CA ILE A 254 7.04 13.66 0.96
C ILE A 254 6.55 12.34 0.36
N THR A 255 7.35 11.71 -0.48
CA THR A 255 7.13 10.38 -1.04
C THR A 255 8.05 9.35 -0.41
N PHE A 256 7.85 8.06 -0.71
CA PHE A 256 8.84 7.05 -0.34
C PHE A 256 10.20 7.26 -1.01
N GLY A 257 10.25 7.89 -2.18
CA GLY A 257 11.51 8.23 -2.87
C GLY A 257 12.39 9.20 -2.09
N ASP A 258 11.80 10.01 -1.21
CA ASP A 258 12.51 10.97 -0.35
C ASP A 258 13.13 10.32 0.89
N LEU A 259 12.91 9.02 1.12
CA LEU A 259 13.47 8.30 2.26
C LEU A 259 14.94 7.93 2.09
N GLN A 260 15.42 7.83 0.84
CA GLN A 260 16.80 7.43 0.57
C GLN A 260 17.79 8.51 1.05
N ARG A 261 18.88 8.10 1.72
CA ARG A 261 19.93 8.98 2.25
C ARG A 261 21.09 9.23 1.29
#